data_AF-A0A381XJ92-F1
#
_entry.id   AF-A0A381XJ92-F1
#
_cell.length_a   1.000
_cell.length_b   1.000
_cell.length_c   1.000
_cell.angle_alpha   90.00
_cell.angle_beta   90.00
_cell.angle_gamma   90.00
#
_symmetry.space_group_name_H-M   'P 1'
#
loop_
_entity.id
_entity.type
_entity.pdbx_description
1 polymer ?
#
loop_
_entity_poly.entity_id
_entity_poly.type
_entity_poly.pdbx_seq_one_letter_code
_entity_poly.pdbx_strand_id
1 'polypeptide(L)'
;EDLHHLVRRIEFEVRKIEYDIHELKQRKMRLERNGNSVDALIMKQIGESIETFQGMKDELEKKIPSQWLSEREKFEKLSKDSRSARQKYRRNSDSAYEPLSQLSAILLQTPMLINMENQLKSIKSVIEEEQPDSAMKRIKEIESSLGSIAGASPIKSKISKARRALKGKNPNSEKALKQWQNGMTIYFQEMEWRQRALKELHEPLANYELLLRDSIGLRLQKKLNLDQAKAVSVCKSSHEDISLFF
;
A
#
# COMPACT_ATOMS: atom_id res chain seq x y z
N GLU A 1 8.26 32.66 20.05
CA GLU A 1 7.63 31.93 18.93
C GLU A 1 8.73 31.23 18.17
N ASP A 2 8.51 29.97 17.78
CA ASP A 2 9.52 29.22 17.00
C ASP A 2 9.78 29.91 15.65
N LEU A 3 11.01 29.81 15.14
CA LEU A 3 11.43 30.37 13.85
C LEU A 3 10.49 29.92 12.74
N HIS A 4 10.10 28.65 12.74
CA HIS A 4 9.21 28.08 11.73
C HIS A 4 7.80 28.64 11.82
N HIS A 5 7.19 28.64 13.01
CA HIS A 5 5.86 29.23 13.22
C HIS A 5 5.80 30.70 12.81
N LEU A 6 6.83 31.48 13.16
CA LEU A 6 6.93 32.89 12.79
C LEU A 6 6.92 33.05 11.26
N VAL A 7 7.78 32.31 10.55
CA VAL A 7 7.87 32.43 9.09
C VAL A 7 6.63 31.90 8.40
N ARG A 8 6.01 30.82 8.89
CA ARG A 8 4.76 30.31 8.33
C ARG A 8 3.59 31.25 8.49
N ARG A 9 3.51 31.97 9.61
CA ARG A 9 2.50 33.02 9.76
C ARG A 9 2.71 34.13 8.74
N ILE A 10 3.95 34.58 8.55
CA ILE A 10 4.29 35.61 7.56
C ILE A 10 3.95 35.13 6.14
N GLU A 11 4.38 33.93 5.76
CA GLU A 11 4.07 33.35 4.44
C GLU A 11 2.55 33.16 4.23
N PHE A 12 1.80 32.82 5.27
CA PHE A 12 0.35 32.73 5.21
C PHE A 12 -0.29 34.11 4.97
N GLU A 13 0.17 35.15 5.68
CA GLU A 13 -0.29 36.53 5.46
C GLU A 13 0.05 37.02 4.05
N VAL A 14 1.27 36.74 3.57
CA VAL A 14 1.70 37.05 2.19
C VAL A 14 0.78 36.37 1.18
N ARG A 15 0.47 35.07 1.34
CA ARG A 15 -0.45 34.35 0.43
C ARG A 15 -1.86 34.95 0.41
N LYS A 16 -2.34 35.45 1.56
CA LYS A 16 -3.64 36.13 1.63
C LYS A 16 -3.62 37.43 0.82
N ILE A 17 -2.57 38.23 0.99
CA ILE A 17 -2.38 39.47 0.22
C ILE A 17 -2.24 39.17 -1.27
N GLU A 18 -1.50 38.14 -1.65
CA GLU A 18 -1.37 37.71 -3.06
C GLU A 18 -2.73 37.32 -3.67
N TYR A 19 -3.58 36.65 -2.90
CA TYR A 19 -4.94 36.33 -3.30
C TYR A 19 -5.78 37.61 -3.50
N ASP A 20 -5.72 38.56 -2.56
CA ASP A 20 -6.46 39.82 -2.66
C ASP A 20 -5.99 40.66 -3.87
N ILE A 21 -4.67 40.72 -4.12
CA ILE A 21 -4.10 41.34 -5.33
C ILE A 21 -4.61 40.64 -6.60
N HIS A 22 -4.66 39.31 -6.60
CA HIS A 22 -5.16 38.54 -7.73
C HIS A 22 -6.62 38.88 -8.03
N GLU A 23 -7.49 38.89 -7.02
CA GLU A 23 -8.91 39.26 -7.16
C GLU A 23 -9.09 40.70 -7.67
N LEU A 24 -8.31 41.66 -7.16
CA LEU A 24 -8.33 43.04 -7.64
C LEU A 24 -7.90 43.15 -9.11
N LYS A 25 -6.86 42.41 -9.52
CA LYS A 25 -6.42 42.36 -10.93
C LYS A 25 -7.48 41.73 -11.83
N GLN A 26 -8.14 40.66 -11.39
CA GLN A 26 -9.25 40.05 -12.12
C GLN A 26 -10.43 41.01 -12.26
N ARG A 27 -10.80 41.71 -11.17
CA ARG A 27 -11.84 42.73 -11.20
C ARG A 27 -11.51 43.85 -12.18
N LYS A 28 -10.29 44.37 -12.15
CA LYS A 28 -9.79 45.38 -13.08
C LYS A 28 -9.96 44.94 -14.53
N MET A 29 -9.50 43.73 -14.86
CA MET A 29 -9.61 43.17 -16.21
C MET A 29 -11.06 42.97 -16.68
N ARG A 30 -11.97 42.54 -15.79
CA ARG A 30 -13.39 42.41 -16.11
C ARG A 30 -14.05 43.76 -16.41
N LEU A 31 -13.70 44.80 -15.64
CA LEU A 31 -14.19 46.15 -15.86
C LEU A 31 -13.69 46.72 -17.20
N GLU A 32 -12.41 46.55 -17.52
CA GLU A 32 -11.82 46.97 -18.81
C GLU A 32 -12.52 46.33 -20.02
N ARG A 33 -12.97 45.07 -19.89
CA ARG A 33 -13.66 44.35 -20.98
C ARG A 33 -15.13 44.72 -21.14
N ASN A 34 -15.80 45.24 -20.11
CA ASN A 34 -17.24 45.46 -20.11
C ASN A 34 -17.72 46.72 -20.85
N GLY A 35 -16.84 47.48 -21.49
CA GLY A 35 -17.16 48.46 -22.56
C GLY A 35 -18.01 49.68 -22.21
N ASN A 36 -18.78 49.65 -21.13
CA ASN A 36 -19.50 50.80 -20.58
C ASN A 36 -18.53 51.63 -19.75
N SER A 37 -18.52 52.95 -19.97
CA SER A 37 -17.75 53.97 -19.24
C SER A 37 -17.47 53.59 -17.78
N VAL A 38 -16.39 52.85 -17.54
CA VAL A 38 -15.95 52.52 -16.19
C VAL A 38 -15.45 53.82 -15.59
N ASP A 39 -15.98 54.17 -14.42
CA ASP A 39 -15.53 55.36 -13.71
C ASP A 39 -14.01 55.31 -13.51
N ALA A 40 -13.30 56.30 -14.05
CA ALA A 40 -11.86 56.42 -13.95
C ALA A 40 -11.40 56.44 -12.49
N LEU A 41 -12.26 56.93 -11.58
CA LEU A 41 -12.02 56.93 -10.14
C LEU A 41 -11.96 55.50 -9.57
N ILE A 42 -12.83 54.60 -10.02
CA ILE A 42 -12.84 53.18 -9.59
C ILE A 42 -11.58 52.47 -10.07
N MET A 43 -11.16 52.71 -11.32
CA MET A 43 -9.94 52.12 -11.87
C MET A 43 -8.68 52.59 -11.14
N LYS A 44 -8.64 53.88 -10.77
CA LYS A 44 -7.58 54.47 -9.96
C LYS A 44 -7.52 53.86 -8.56
N GLN A 45 -8.66 53.75 -7.87
CA GLN A 45 -8.75 53.14 -6.54
C GLN A 45 -8.29 51.67 -6.51
N ILE A 46 -8.64 50.87 -7.54
CA ILE A 46 -8.17 49.49 -7.65
C ILE A 46 -6.65 49.46 -7.85
N GLY A 47 -6.09 50.37 -8.66
CA GLY A 47 -4.65 50.51 -8.84
C GLY A 47 -3.93 50.85 -7.53
N GLU A 48 -4.39 51.87 -6.82
CA GLU A 48 -3.85 52.30 -5.52
C GLU A 48 -3.93 51.18 -4.47
N SER A 49 -5.02 50.39 -4.47
CA SER A 49 -5.18 49.25 -3.57
C SER A 49 -4.17 48.14 -3.88
N ILE A 50 -3.92 47.84 -5.16
CA ILE A 50 -2.90 46.87 -5.58
C ILE A 50 -1.51 47.33 -5.14
N GLU A 51 -1.17 48.61 -5.35
CA GLU A 51 0.13 49.16 -4.93
C GLU A 51 0.29 49.12 -3.41
N THR A 52 -0.75 49.46 -2.66
CA THR A 52 -0.76 49.37 -1.20
C THR A 52 -0.51 47.94 -0.72
N PHE A 53 -1.23 46.97 -1.29
CA PHE A 53 -1.05 45.55 -0.97
C PHE A 53 0.32 45.02 -1.39
N GLN A 54 0.88 45.50 -2.50
CA GLN A 54 2.25 45.16 -2.88
C GLN A 54 3.27 45.69 -1.86
N GLY A 55 3.10 46.93 -1.39
CA GLY A 55 3.94 47.49 -0.32
C GLY A 55 3.85 46.69 0.98
N MET A 56 2.63 46.32 1.40
CA MET A 56 2.42 45.47 2.58
C MET A 56 3.09 44.09 2.45
N LYS A 57 3.01 43.48 1.26
CA LYS A 57 3.71 42.21 0.97
C LYS A 57 5.23 42.39 1.13
N ASP A 58 5.82 43.40 0.52
CA ASP A 58 7.27 43.63 0.55
C ASP A 58 7.77 43.91 1.99
N GLU A 59 6.96 44.59 2.82
CA GLU A 59 7.25 44.79 4.24
C GLU A 59 7.20 43.51 5.06
N LEU A 60 6.24 42.61 4.78
CA LEU A 60 6.13 41.31 5.44
C LEU A 60 7.30 40.40 5.06
N GLU A 61 7.68 40.34 3.79
CA GLU A 61 8.81 39.51 3.34
C GLU A 61 10.13 39.93 4.00
N LYS A 62 10.34 41.23 4.25
CA LYS A 62 11.51 41.73 4.99
C LYS A 62 11.57 41.27 6.45
N LYS A 63 10.43 40.86 7.04
CA LYS A 63 10.38 40.33 8.41
C LYS A 63 10.81 38.86 8.48
N ILE A 64 11.00 38.17 7.36
CA ILE A 64 11.53 36.81 7.34
C ILE A 64 13.01 36.84 7.76
N PRO A 65 13.40 36.14 8.84
CA PRO A 65 14.79 36.10 9.27
C PRO A 65 15.70 35.51 8.19
N SER A 66 16.87 36.10 7.97
CA SER A 66 17.83 35.66 6.94
C SER A 66 18.29 34.20 7.10
N GLN A 67 18.29 33.69 8.32
CA GLN A 67 18.63 32.30 8.64
C GLN A 67 17.57 31.28 8.20
N TRP A 68 16.34 31.72 7.86
CA TRP A 68 15.22 30.84 7.52
C TRP A 68 15.54 29.83 6.42
N LEU A 69 16.10 30.31 5.31
CA LEU A 69 16.41 29.46 4.15
C LEU A 69 17.37 28.33 4.52
N SER A 70 18.41 28.63 5.31
CA SER A 70 19.38 27.64 5.75
C SER A 70 18.78 26.62 6.72
N GLU A 71 17.99 27.08 7.71
CA GLU A 71 17.33 26.18 8.67
C GLU A 71 16.27 25.29 8.00
N ARG A 72 15.53 25.85 7.03
CA ARG A 72 14.56 25.10 6.23
C ARG A 72 15.23 23.98 5.42
N GLU A 73 16.34 24.28 4.76
CA GLU A 73 17.09 23.29 3.98
C GLU A 73 17.62 22.15 4.87
N LYS A 74 18.14 22.47 6.07
CA LYS A 74 18.56 21.46 7.05
C LYS A 74 17.40 20.56 7.46
N PHE A 75 16.24 21.14 7.78
CA PHE A 75 15.04 20.38 8.13
C PHE A 75 14.60 19.46 6.98
N GLU A 76 14.53 19.96 5.75
CA GLU A 76 14.11 19.18 4.59
C GLU A 76 15.03 17.98 4.35
N LYS A 77 16.34 18.19 4.48
CA LYS A 77 17.34 17.11 4.38
C LYS A 77 17.14 16.06 5.48
N LEU A 78 17.06 16.48 6.74
CA LEU A 78 16.86 15.57 7.87
C LEU A 78 15.53 14.80 7.78
N SER A 79 14.47 15.48 7.35
CA SER A 79 13.15 14.88 7.17
C SER A 79 13.16 13.82 6.07
N LYS A 80 13.80 14.12 4.92
CA LYS A 80 13.98 13.17 3.82
C LYS A 80 14.82 11.96 4.25
N ASP A 81 15.94 12.19 4.94
CA ASP A 81 16.84 11.13 5.39
C ASP A 81 16.17 10.24 6.43
N SER A 82 15.47 10.83 7.40
CA SER A 82 14.66 10.12 8.40
C SER A 82 13.56 9.27 7.74
N ARG A 83 12.82 9.83 6.79
CA ARG A 83 11.79 9.09 6.03
C ARG A 83 12.41 7.92 5.26
N SER A 84 13.54 8.15 4.59
CA SER A 84 14.26 7.12 3.84
C SER A 84 14.75 6.00 4.76
N ALA A 85 15.38 6.34 5.88
CA ALA A 85 15.87 5.39 6.88
C ALA A 85 14.73 4.56 7.47
N ARG A 86 13.62 5.20 7.87
CA ARG A 86 12.42 4.51 8.37
C ARG A 86 11.85 3.54 7.34
N GLN A 87 11.77 3.93 6.07
CA GLN A 87 11.24 3.05 5.02
C GLN A 87 12.19 1.90 4.66
N LYS A 88 13.51 2.12 4.71
CA LYS A 88 14.50 1.04 4.57
C LYS A 88 14.38 0.04 5.72
N TYR A 89 14.35 0.53 6.96
CA TYR A 89 14.20 -0.31 8.15
C TYR A 89 12.93 -1.17 8.09
N ARG A 90 11.77 -0.56 7.77
CA ARG A 90 10.50 -1.29 7.62
C ARG A 90 10.63 -2.39 6.58
N ARG A 91 11.00 -2.03 5.35
CA ARG A 91 11.15 -3.00 4.25
C ARG A 91 12.07 -4.15 4.61
N ASN A 92 13.22 -3.87 5.23
CA ASN A 92 14.17 -4.90 5.62
C ASN A 92 13.60 -5.83 6.70
N SER A 93 12.95 -5.25 7.73
CA SER A 93 12.33 -6.03 8.81
C SER A 93 11.22 -6.93 8.28
N ASP A 94 10.36 -6.38 7.43
CA ASP A 94 9.25 -7.11 6.84
C ASP A 94 9.72 -8.20 5.90
N SER A 95 10.69 -7.90 5.02
CA SER A 95 11.23 -8.87 4.06
C SER A 95 11.99 -10.00 4.76
N ALA A 96 12.54 -9.75 5.96
CA ALA A 96 13.18 -10.78 6.76
C ALA A 96 12.16 -11.67 7.49
N TYR A 97 11.04 -11.11 7.96
CA TYR A 97 10.04 -11.84 8.73
C TYR A 97 8.96 -12.51 7.87
N GLU A 98 8.57 -11.90 6.76
CA GLU A 98 7.49 -12.39 5.89
C GLU A 98 7.72 -13.83 5.38
N PRO A 99 8.92 -14.22 4.90
CA PRO A 99 9.16 -15.59 4.45
C PRO A 99 8.97 -16.63 5.57
N LEU A 100 9.34 -16.29 6.81
CA LEU A 100 9.15 -17.16 7.98
C LEU A 100 7.65 -17.37 8.26
N SER A 101 6.88 -16.29 8.25
CA SER A 101 5.43 -16.36 8.47
C SER A 101 4.72 -17.14 7.35
N GLN A 102 5.11 -16.91 6.09
CA GLN A 102 4.58 -17.63 4.94
C GLN A 102 4.90 -19.13 4.99
N LEU A 103 6.15 -19.50 5.30
CA LEU A 103 6.55 -20.89 5.44
C LEU A 103 5.79 -21.58 6.57
N SER A 104 5.68 -20.93 7.73
CA SER A 104 4.93 -21.46 8.87
C SER A 104 3.45 -21.69 8.52
N ALA A 105 2.82 -20.78 7.78
CA ALA A 105 1.47 -20.95 7.27
C ALA A 105 1.34 -22.12 6.28
N ILE A 106 2.31 -22.30 5.38
CA ILE A 106 2.36 -23.43 4.43
C ILE A 106 2.43 -24.76 5.19
N LEU A 107 3.31 -24.86 6.20
CA LEU A 107 3.46 -26.08 6.98
C LEU A 107 2.20 -26.39 7.80
N LEU A 108 1.65 -25.39 8.50
CA LEU A 108 0.42 -25.54 9.30
C LEU A 108 -0.76 -26.03 8.46
N GLN A 109 -0.85 -25.62 7.19
CA GLN A 109 -1.94 -26.00 6.28
C GLN A 109 -1.62 -27.21 5.39
N THR A 110 -0.48 -27.87 5.60
CA THR A 110 -0.12 -29.11 4.89
C THR A 110 -1.18 -30.21 5.06
N PRO A 111 -1.77 -30.44 6.26
CA PRO A 111 -2.87 -31.40 6.42
C PRO A 111 -4.08 -31.10 5.55
N MET A 112 -4.41 -29.82 5.32
CA MET A 112 -5.51 -29.43 4.42
C MET A 112 -5.22 -29.83 2.97
N LEU A 113 -3.96 -29.68 2.53
CA LEU A 113 -3.56 -30.08 1.19
C LEU A 113 -3.54 -31.60 1.02
N ILE A 114 -3.14 -32.36 2.05
CA ILE A 114 -3.21 -33.83 2.05
C ILE A 114 -4.67 -34.29 1.88
N ASN A 115 -5.61 -33.68 2.61
CA ASN A 115 -7.03 -34.01 2.49
C ASN A 115 -7.62 -33.72 1.09
N MET A 116 -6.95 -32.93 0.26
CA MET A 116 -7.36 -32.65 -1.12
C MET A 116 -6.97 -33.75 -2.11
N GLU A 117 -6.11 -34.70 -1.74
CA GLU A 117 -5.50 -35.66 -2.68
C GLU A 117 -6.54 -36.41 -3.51
N ASN A 118 -7.54 -36.99 -2.85
CA ASN A 118 -8.55 -37.80 -3.52
C ASN A 118 -9.42 -36.95 -4.47
N GLN A 119 -9.75 -35.72 -4.07
CA GLN A 119 -10.49 -34.79 -4.92
C GLN A 119 -9.64 -34.39 -6.13
N LEU A 120 -8.36 -34.11 -5.95
CA LEU A 120 -7.44 -33.82 -7.05
C LEU A 120 -7.29 -35.01 -8.01
N LYS A 121 -7.17 -36.24 -7.49
CA LYS A 121 -7.12 -37.46 -8.30
C LYS A 121 -8.41 -37.68 -9.09
N SER A 122 -9.57 -37.38 -8.51
CA SER A 122 -10.88 -37.55 -9.19
C SER A 122 -11.06 -36.64 -10.40
N ILE A 123 -10.28 -35.56 -10.54
CA ILE A 123 -10.39 -34.66 -11.70
C ILE A 123 -10.13 -35.43 -13.01
N LYS A 124 -9.31 -36.49 -12.98
CA LYS A 124 -9.06 -37.31 -14.18
C LYS A 124 -10.36 -37.92 -14.71
N SER A 125 -11.09 -38.65 -13.86
CA SER A 125 -12.36 -39.27 -14.28
C SER A 125 -13.40 -38.22 -14.63
N VAL A 126 -13.42 -37.07 -13.92
CA VAL A 126 -14.30 -35.94 -14.27
C VAL A 126 -14.02 -35.40 -15.69
N ILE A 127 -12.77 -35.38 -16.14
CA ILE A 127 -12.42 -34.96 -17.51
C ILE A 127 -12.78 -36.03 -18.55
N GLU A 128 -12.65 -37.31 -18.20
CA GLU A 128 -12.83 -38.45 -19.12
C GLU A 128 -14.30 -38.87 -19.28
N GLU A 129 -15.10 -38.76 -18.22
CA GLU A 129 -16.43 -39.38 -18.13
C GLU A 129 -17.58 -38.37 -18.15
N GLU A 130 -17.38 -37.14 -17.65
CA GLU A 130 -18.46 -36.15 -17.54
C GLU A 130 -18.59 -35.26 -18.77
N GLN A 131 -19.80 -34.73 -18.97
CA GLN A 131 -20.04 -33.70 -19.99
C GLN A 131 -19.26 -32.42 -19.67
N PRO A 132 -18.70 -31.70 -20.68
CA PRO A 132 -17.79 -30.58 -20.47
C PRO A 132 -18.26 -29.50 -19.48
N ASP A 133 -19.54 -29.10 -19.55
CA ASP A 133 -20.10 -28.09 -18.65
C ASP A 133 -20.23 -28.58 -17.20
N SER A 134 -20.56 -29.86 -17.00
CA SER A 134 -20.58 -30.51 -15.67
C SER A 134 -19.17 -30.62 -15.11
N ALA A 135 -18.26 -31.16 -15.91
CA ALA A 135 -16.86 -31.31 -15.56
C ALA A 135 -16.24 -29.96 -15.13
N MET A 136 -16.54 -28.90 -15.89
CA MET A 136 -16.06 -27.55 -15.55
C MET A 136 -16.56 -27.05 -14.20
N LYS A 137 -17.83 -27.28 -13.86
CA LYS A 137 -18.40 -26.87 -12.56
C LYS A 137 -17.71 -27.62 -11.42
N ARG A 138 -17.57 -28.94 -11.54
CA ARG A 138 -16.95 -29.78 -10.52
C ARG A 138 -15.45 -29.46 -10.32
N ILE A 139 -14.71 -29.27 -11.42
CA ILE A 139 -13.30 -28.84 -11.34
C ILE A 139 -13.19 -27.44 -10.71
N LYS A 140 -14.16 -26.54 -10.93
CA LYS A 140 -14.18 -25.21 -10.31
C LYS A 140 -14.34 -25.28 -8.79
N GLU A 141 -15.15 -26.20 -8.27
CA GLU A 141 -15.31 -26.39 -6.82
C GLU A 141 -13.99 -26.86 -6.18
N ILE A 142 -13.33 -27.82 -6.82
CA ILE A 142 -12.03 -28.35 -6.36
C ILE A 142 -10.95 -27.25 -6.44
N GLU A 143 -10.85 -26.51 -7.56
CA GLU A 143 -9.85 -25.44 -7.71
C GLU A 143 -10.06 -24.29 -6.70
N SER A 144 -11.31 -24.04 -6.31
CA SER A 144 -11.66 -22.97 -5.38
C SER A 144 -11.20 -23.31 -3.97
N SER A 145 -11.33 -24.57 -3.56
CA SER A 145 -10.87 -25.09 -2.26
C SER A 145 -9.35 -24.89 -2.08
N LEU A 146 -8.57 -25.13 -3.14
CA LEU A 146 -7.12 -24.85 -3.16
C LEU A 146 -6.78 -23.37 -2.94
N GLY A 147 -7.69 -22.45 -3.25
CA GLY A 147 -7.48 -21.01 -3.09
C GLY A 147 -7.32 -20.55 -1.65
N SER A 148 -7.80 -21.35 -0.70
CA SER A 148 -7.70 -21.09 0.74
C SER A 148 -6.43 -21.67 1.38
N ILE A 149 -5.69 -22.50 0.65
CA ILE A 149 -4.53 -23.25 1.16
C ILE A 149 -3.24 -22.51 0.79
N ALA A 150 -2.46 -22.16 1.81
CA ALA A 150 -1.16 -21.51 1.69
C ALA A 150 -0.21 -22.34 0.81
N GLY A 151 0.39 -21.66 -0.16
CA GLY A 151 1.31 -22.26 -1.13
C GLY A 151 0.65 -23.19 -2.17
N ALA A 152 -0.68 -23.36 -2.20
CA ALA A 152 -1.33 -24.23 -3.20
C ALA A 152 -1.63 -23.53 -4.55
N SER A 153 -1.27 -22.24 -4.68
CA SER A 153 -1.49 -21.43 -5.90
C SER A 153 -0.92 -22.07 -7.18
N PRO A 154 0.29 -22.66 -7.20
CA PRO A 154 0.82 -23.33 -8.39
C PRO A 154 -0.06 -24.51 -8.85
N ILE A 155 -0.55 -25.33 -7.92
CA ILE A 155 -1.46 -26.46 -8.19
C ILE A 155 -2.79 -25.92 -8.74
N LYS A 156 -3.40 -24.96 -8.03
CA LYS A 156 -4.63 -24.29 -8.44
C LYS A 156 -4.53 -23.73 -9.86
N SER A 157 -3.41 -23.09 -10.19
CA SER A 157 -3.17 -22.52 -11.53
C SER A 157 -3.22 -23.58 -12.63
N LYS A 158 -2.68 -24.78 -12.40
CA LYS A 158 -2.75 -25.90 -13.35
C LYS A 158 -4.15 -26.48 -13.46
N ILE A 159 -4.84 -26.69 -12.34
CA ILE A 159 -6.23 -27.17 -12.34
C ILE A 159 -7.16 -26.16 -13.05
N SER A 160 -6.92 -24.87 -12.87
CA SER A 160 -7.63 -23.81 -13.58
C SER A 160 -7.42 -23.83 -15.09
N LYS A 161 -6.22 -24.21 -15.54
CA LYS A 161 -5.93 -24.40 -16.96
C LYS A 161 -6.58 -25.67 -17.50
N ALA A 162 -6.65 -26.74 -16.70
CA ALA A 162 -7.38 -27.96 -17.06
C ALA A 162 -8.86 -27.65 -17.29
N ARG A 163 -9.51 -26.96 -16.33
CA ARG A 163 -10.90 -26.50 -16.48
C ARG A 163 -11.11 -25.64 -17.72
N ARG A 164 -10.22 -24.67 -17.97
CA ARG A 164 -10.33 -23.77 -19.12
C ARG A 164 -10.19 -24.48 -20.46
N ALA A 165 -9.52 -25.62 -20.52
CA ALA A 165 -9.40 -26.41 -21.76
C ALA A 165 -10.71 -27.07 -22.18
N LEU A 166 -11.66 -27.25 -21.25
CA LEU A 166 -12.99 -27.80 -21.53
C LEU A 166 -14.02 -26.72 -21.95
N LYS A 167 -13.63 -25.45 -21.99
CA LYS A 167 -14.56 -24.33 -22.23
C LYS A 167 -14.90 -24.17 -23.71
N GLY A 168 -16.19 -23.99 -24.00
CA GLY A 168 -16.69 -23.54 -25.31
C GLY A 168 -17.14 -24.69 -26.21
N LYS A 169 -17.30 -24.41 -27.51
CA LYS A 169 -17.90 -25.35 -28.48
C LYS A 169 -17.00 -26.54 -28.83
N ASN A 170 -15.68 -26.41 -28.65
CA ASN A 170 -14.69 -27.46 -28.92
C ASN A 170 -13.85 -27.76 -27.67
N PRO A 171 -14.41 -28.50 -26.69
CA PRO A 171 -13.68 -28.94 -25.50
C PRO A 171 -12.46 -29.79 -25.87
N ASN A 172 -11.31 -29.53 -25.22
CA ASN A 172 -10.09 -30.28 -25.45
C ASN A 172 -9.71 -31.08 -24.19
N SER A 173 -10.20 -32.32 -24.11
CA SER A 173 -9.97 -33.23 -22.98
C SER A 173 -8.51 -33.64 -22.85
N GLU A 174 -7.78 -33.85 -23.95
CA GLU A 174 -6.35 -34.19 -23.92
C GLU A 174 -5.52 -33.07 -23.25
N LYS A 175 -5.77 -31.82 -23.64
CA LYS A 175 -5.15 -30.65 -23.01
C LYS A 175 -5.55 -30.51 -21.55
N ALA A 176 -6.81 -30.81 -21.21
CA ALA A 176 -7.27 -30.80 -19.83
C ALA A 176 -6.52 -31.83 -18.98
N LEU A 177 -6.41 -33.07 -19.45
CA LEU A 177 -5.66 -34.15 -18.81
C LEU A 177 -4.18 -33.80 -18.62
N LYS A 178 -3.54 -33.22 -19.64
CA LYS A 178 -2.16 -32.76 -19.55
C LYS A 178 -1.96 -31.70 -18.47
N GLN A 179 -2.88 -30.74 -18.35
CA GLN A 179 -2.81 -29.72 -17.29
C GLN A 179 -3.08 -30.31 -15.91
N TRP A 180 -4.03 -31.24 -15.79
CA TRP A 180 -4.27 -31.98 -14.55
C TRP A 180 -3.02 -32.77 -14.12
N GLN A 181 -2.39 -33.51 -15.02
CA GLN A 181 -1.16 -34.27 -14.74
C GLN A 181 -0.05 -33.34 -14.25
N ASN A 182 0.16 -32.19 -14.90
CA ASN A 182 1.11 -31.18 -14.43
C ASN A 182 0.77 -30.65 -13.03
N GLY A 183 -0.51 -30.50 -12.71
CA GLY A 183 -0.98 -30.13 -11.37
C GLY A 183 -0.66 -31.20 -10.33
N MET A 184 -0.88 -32.48 -10.66
CA MET A 184 -0.54 -33.62 -9.81
C MET A 184 0.96 -33.76 -9.59
N THR A 185 1.79 -33.53 -10.61
CA THR A 185 3.25 -33.50 -10.46
C THR A 185 3.67 -32.45 -9.42
N ILE A 186 3.14 -31.23 -9.51
CA ILE A 186 3.42 -30.18 -8.52
C ILE A 186 2.90 -30.58 -7.14
N TYR A 187 1.70 -31.17 -7.06
CA TYR A 187 1.16 -31.65 -5.78
C TYR A 187 2.11 -32.63 -5.09
N PHE A 188 2.63 -33.64 -5.81
CA PHE A 188 3.54 -34.62 -5.21
C PHE A 188 4.89 -34.00 -4.82
N GLN A 189 5.43 -33.10 -5.64
CA GLN A 189 6.63 -32.34 -5.29
C GLN A 189 6.43 -31.52 -4.01
N GLU A 190 5.27 -30.87 -3.86
CA GLU A 190 4.93 -30.13 -2.65
C GLU A 190 4.79 -31.05 -1.42
N MET A 191 4.18 -32.23 -1.58
CA MET A 191 4.02 -33.19 -0.48
C MET A 191 5.35 -33.73 0.03
N GLU A 192 6.30 -34.02 -0.86
CA GLU A 192 7.61 -34.56 -0.51
C GLU A 192 8.33 -33.68 0.52
N TRP A 193 8.44 -32.38 0.23
CA TRP A 193 9.15 -31.47 1.11
C TRP A 193 8.29 -31.02 2.31
N ARG A 194 6.99 -30.76 2.12
CA ARG A 194 6.12 -30.26 3.21
C ARG A 194 5.97 -31.27 4.35
N GLN A 195 5.80 -32.55 4.03
CA GLN A 195 5.67 -33.60 5.05
C GLN A 195 6.95 -33.75 5.87
N ARG A 196 8.11 -33.65 5.21
CA ARG A 196 9.41 -33.67 5.88
C ARG A 196 9.61 -32.44 6.76
N ALA A 197 9.40 -31.24 6.19
CA ALA A 197 9.54 -29.98 6.90
C ALA A 197 8.57 -29.84 8.08
N LEU A 198 7.36 -30.40 8.00
CA LEU A 198 6.42 -30.42 9.11
C LEU A 198 6.98 -31.23 10.31
N LYS A 199 7.73 -32.31 10.06
CA LYS A 199 8.35 -33.11 11.13
C LYS A 199 9.62 -32.47 11.66
N GLU A 200 10.46 -31.93 10.78
CA GLU A 200 11.81 -31.47 11.12
C GLU A 200 11.85 -29.99 11.57
N LEU A 201 10.97 -29.15 11.03
CA LEU A 201 11.07 -27.69 11.14
C LEU A 201 9.91 -27.03 11.90
N HIS A 202 8.82 -27.74 12.20
CA HIS A 202 7.66 -27.13 12.86
C HIS A 202 8.02 -26.44 14.19
N GLU A 203 8.64 -27.19 15.11
CA GLU A 203 9.07 -26.67 16.42
C GLU A 203 10.18 -25.62 16.31
N PRO A 204 11.28 -25.85 15.56
CA PRO A 204 12.31 -24.82 15.37
C PRO A 204 11.78 -23.50 14.80
N LEU A 205 10.88 -23.56 13.81
CA LEU A 205 10.30 -22.36 13.20
C LEU A 205 9.35 -21.63 14.16
N ALA A 206 8.56 -22.35 14.95
CA ALA A 206 7.69 -21.74 15.97
C ALA A 206 8.50 -20.99 17.04
N ASN A 207 9.60 -21.59 17.50
CA ASN A 207 10.51 -20.95 18.46
C ASN A 207 11.19 -19.72 17.85
N TYR A 208 11.66 -19.83 16.61
CA TYR A 208 12.28 -18.71 15.90
C TYR A 208 11.28 -17.56 15.64
N GLU A 209 10.04 -17.89 15.29
CA GLU A 209 8.97 -16.91 15.14
C GLU A 209 8.73 -16.17 16.46
N LEU A 210 8.62 -16.90 17.59
CA LEU A 210 8.40 -16.30 18.90
C LEU A 210 9.49 -15.29 19.29
N LEU A 211 10.77 -15.59 18.98
CA LEU A 211 11.90 -14.70 19.24
C LEU A 211 11.85 -13.41 18.41
N LEU A 212 11.41 -13.51 17.15
CA LEU A 212 11.41 -12.37 16.23
C LEU A 212 10.11 -11.56 16.23
N ARG A 213 9.01 -12.17 16.68
CA ARG A 213 7.65 -11.63 16.61
C ARG A 213 7.58 -10.22 17.19
N ASP A 214 8.18 -10.00 18.35
CA ASP A 214 8.08 -8.74 19.08
C ASP A 214 9.23 -7.75 18.75
N SER A 215 10.07 -8.08 17.75
CA SER A 215 11.12 -7.20 17.21
C SER A 215 10.85 -6.84 15.74
N ILE A 216 11.56 -7.47 14.79
CA ILE A 216 11.40 -7.22 13.35
C ILE A 216 10.05 -7.68 12.81
N GLY A 217 9.38 -8.62 13.49
CA GLY A 217 8.05 -9.13 13.12
C GLY A 217 6.88 -8.26 13.59
N LEU A 218 7.13 -7.24 14.42
CA LEU A 218 6.09 -6.50 15.13
C LEU A 218 5.04 -5.89 14.19
N ARG A 219 5.49 -5.40 13.03
CA ARG A 219 4.63 -4.72 12.05
C ARG A 219 3.71 -5.67 11.27
N LEU A 220 4.04 -6.95 11.23
CA LEU A 220 3.29 -7.98 10.50
C LEU A 220 2.35 -8.78 11.43
N GLN A 221 2.32 -8.46 12.72
CA GLN A 221 1.38 -9.07 13.66
C GLN A 221 -0.07 -8.65 13.34
N LYS A 222 -1.01 -9.60 13.45
CA LYS A 222 -2.44 -9.33 13.26
C LYS A 222 -3.02 -8.39 14.32
N LYS A 223 -2.50 -8.43 15.54
CA LYS A 223 -2.93 -7.64 16.70
C LYS A 223 -1.72 -7.30 17.57
N LEU A 224 -1.71 -6.10 18.11
CA LEU A 224 -0.76 -5.71 19.15
C LEU A 224 -1.15 -6.36 20.47
N ASN A 225 -0.16 -6.74 21.28
CA ASN A 225 -0.39 -7.09 22.67
C ASN A 225 -0.66 -5.82 23.51
N LEU A 226 -1.09 -6.01 24.76
CA LEU A 226 -1.50 -4.91 25.64
C LEU A 226 -0.37 -3.91 25.87
N ASP A 227 0.86 -4.38 26.08
CA ASP A 227 2.01 -3.52 26.38
C ASP A 227 2.41 -2.69 25.17
N GLN A 228 2.41 -3.30 23.97
CA GLN A 228 2.62 -2.62 22.70
C GLN A 228 1.53 -1.56 22.46
N ALA A 229 0.26 -1.90 22.70
CA ALA A 229 -0.85 -0.97 22.54
C ALA A 229 -0.74 0.23 23.48
N LYS A 230 -0.38 0.00 24.75
CA LYS A 230 -0.11 1.07 25.72
C LYS A 230 1.04 1.96 25.26
N ALA A 231 2.17 1.39 24.86
CA ALA A 231 3.31 2.15 24.37
C ALA A 231 2.95 3.03 23.17
N VAL A 232 2.23 2.47 22.19
CA VAL A 232 1.76 3.23 21.02
C VAL A 232 0.79 4.34 21.42
N SER A 233 -0.13 4.08 22.36
CA SER A 233 -1.10 5.08 22.81
C SER A 233 -0.43 6.30 23.45
N VAL A 234 0.62 6.09 24.26
CA VAL A 234 1.42 7.17 24.85
C VAL A 234 2.17 7.95 23.76
N CYS A 235 2.79 7.27 22.79
CA CYS A 235 3.44 7.95 21.67
C CYS A 235 2.47 8.75 20.79
N LYS A 236 1.18 8.39 20.79
CA LYS A 236 0.14 9.05 19.99
C LYS A 236 -0.69 10.07 20.76
N SER A 237 -0.55 10.15 22.08
CA SER A 237 -1.31 11.09 22.91
C SER A 237 -0.78 12.53 22.84
N SER A 238 0.48 12.73 22.45
CA SER A 238 1.05 14.07 22.25
C SER A 238 0.74 14.61 20.85
N HIS A 239 0.39 15.90 20.76
CA HIS A 239 0.31 16.59 19.48
C HIS A 239 1.70 16.73 18.85
N GLU A 240 1.83 16.36 17.58
CA GLU A 240 3.04 16.57 16.78
C GLU A 240 2.84 17.84 15.95
N ASP A 241 3.79 18.78 16.01
CA ASP A 241 3.73 19.97 15.17
C ASP A 241 4.08 19.59 13.72
N ILE A 242 3.05 19.60 12.87
CA ILE A 242 3.18 19.32 11.44
C ILE A 242 3.46 20.57 10.62
N SER A 243 3.48 21.76 11.23
CA SER A 243 3.73 23.02 10.52
C SER A 243 5.05 22.93 9.75
N LEU A 244 6.06 22.29 10.35
CA LEU A 244 7.38 22.01 9.77
C LEU A 244 7.32 21.41 8.35
N PHE A 245 6.27 20.68 7.98
CA PHE A 245 6.16 20.00 6.68
C PHE A 245 5.50 20.81 5.56
N PHE A 246 4.75 21.86 5.90
CA PHE A 246 4.21 22.79 4.92
C PHE A 246 5.25 23.83 4.57
#